data_AF-A0A7Z7FEG8-F1
#
_entry.id   AF-A0A7Z7FEG8-F1
#
_cell.length_a   1.000
_cell.length_b   1.000
_cell.length_c   1.000
_cell.angle_alpha   90.00
_cell.angle_beta   90.00
_cell.angle_gamma   90.00
#
_symmetry.space_group_name_H-M   'P 1'
#
loop_
_entity.id
_entity.type
_entity.pdbx_description
1 polymer ?
#
loop_
_entity_poly.entity_id
_entity_poly.type
_entity_poly.pdbx_seq_one_letter_code
_entity_poly.pdbx_strand_id
1 'polypeptide(L)'
;MITLTRKLTLEDLERSKTKKENRPAEQDLEDLYDLIIPPGTPSYIIYDLVEEFDLEPVERKINVHIVDTDERELIALRGTLEVVQAAEKFLHEELKAWIES
;
A
#
# COMPACT_ATOMS: atom_id res chain seq x y z
N MET A 1 -14.80 -28.66 -1.50
CA MET A 1 -13.81 -28.28 -0.47
C MET A 1 -14.38 -27.09 0.28
N ILE A 2 -14.54 -27.20 1.60
CA ILE A 2 -15.15 -26.16 2.45
C ILE A 2 -14.07 -25.12 2.74
N THR A 3 -14.34 -23.85 2.44
CA THR A 3 -13.45 -22.71 2.70
C THR A 3 -13.28 -22.51 4.20
N LEU A 4 -12.04 -22.65 4.69
CA LEU A 4 -11.70 -22.44 6.09
C LEU A 4 -11.63 -20.92 6.34
N THR A 5 -12.70 -20.33 6.87
CA THR A 5 -12.66 -18.94 7.36
C THR A 5 -11.67 -18.88 8.53
N ARG A 6 -10.46 -18.36 8.27
CA ARG A 6 -9.46 -18.10 9.31
C ARG A 6 -10.03 -17.07 10.29
N LYS A 7 -10.32 -17.51 11.52
CA LYS A 7 -10.74 -16.60 12.59
C LYS A 7 -9.51 -15.83 13.08
N LEU A 8 -9.59 -14.50 13.02
CA LEU A 8 -8.56 -13.61 13.55
C LEU A 8 -8.42 -13.85 15.06
N THR A 9 -7.24 -14.26 15.52
CA THR A 9 -7.01 -14.54 16.94
C THR A 9 -6.47 -13.33 17.68
N LEU A 10 -6.45 -13.41 19.01
CA LEU A 10 -5.84 -12.36 19.84
C LEU A 10 -4.34 -12.22 19.54
N GLU A 11 -3.67 -13.33 19.22
CA GLU A 11 -2.25 -13.33 18.84
C GLU A 11 -2.01 -12.64 17.48
N ASP A 12 -2.93 -12.80 16.51
CA ASP A 12 -2.87 -12.07 15.23
C ASP A 12 -2.95 -10.55 15.47
N LEU A 13 -3.81 -10.12 16.41
CA LEU A 13 -3.99 -8.73 16.80
C LEU A 13 -2.75 -8.16 17.50
N GLU A 14 -2.16 -8.90 18.42
CA GLU A 14 -0.93 -8.51 19.13
C GLU A 14 0.26 -8.39 18.16
N ARG A 15 0.43 -9.34 17.23
CA ARG A 15 1.48 -9.30 16.21
C ARG A 15 1.34 -8.05 15.32
N SER A 16 0.12 -7.64 14.98
CA SER A 16 -0.11 -6.39 14.24
C SER A 16 0.27 -5.13 15.03
N LYS A 17 0.05 -5.13 16.36
CA LYS A 17 0.44 -4.00 17.23
C LYS A 17 1.95 -3.88 17.36
N THR A 18 2.66 -5.00 17.51
CA THR A 18 4.14 -5.00 17.52
C THR A 18 4.73 -4.56 16.18
N LYS A 19 4.07 -4.91 15.06
CA LYS A 19 4.45 -4.41 13.72
C LYS A 19 4.24 -2.89 13.58
N LYS A 20 3.22 -2.31 14.24
CA LYS A 20 3.02 -0.85 14.32
C LYS A 20 4.07 -0.13 15.19
N GLU A 21 4.60 -0.80 16.21
CA GLU A 21 5.62 -0.25 17.11
C GLU A 21 7.03 -0.28 16.50
N ASN A 22 7.31 -1.31 15.68
CA ASN A 22 8.51 -1.41 14.83
C ASN A 22 8.35 -0.60 13.53
N ARG A 23 8.21 0.73 13.62
CA ARG A 23 8.50 1.56 12.46
C ARG A 23 10.00 1.37 12.12
N PRO A 24 10.37 1.01 10.88
CA PRO A 24 11.78 0.84 10.52
C PRO A 24 12.57 2.09 10.90
N ALA A 25 13.78 1.90 11.43
CA ALA A 25 14.67 3.03 11.65
C ALA A 25 14.92 3.71 10.29
N GLU A 26 15.19 5.02 10.24
CA GLU A 26 15.43 5.72 8.96
C GLU A 26 16.53 5.04 8.11
N GLN A 27 17.48 4.35 8.75
CA GLN A 27 18.50 3.54 8.09
C GLN A 27 17.96 2.28 7.38
N ASP A 28 16.86 1.70 7.84
CA ASP A 28 16.22 0.54 7.19
C ASP A 28 15.36 0.95 5.98
N LEU A 29 15.21 2.25 5.73
CA LEU A 29 14.47 2.83 4.60
C LEU A 29 15.39 3.33 3.48
N GLU A 30 16.71 3.28 3.66
CA GLU A 30 17.66 3.67 2.64
C GLU A 30 17.44 2.81 1.38
N ASP A 31 17.36 3.44 0.21
CA ASP A 31 17.03 2.83 -1.09
C ASP A 31 15.62 2.21 -1.26
N LEU A 32 14.71 2.47 -0.32
CA LEU A 32 13.30 2.13 -0.47
C LEU A 32 12.44 3.34 -0.83
N TYR A 33 11.47 3.10 -1.69
CA TYR A 33 10.60 4.13 -2.27
C TYR A 33 9.14 3.72 -2.07
N ASP A 34 8.30 4.72 -1.84
CA ASP A 34 6.87 4.52 -1.63
C ASP A 34 6.11 4.96 -2.90
N LEU A 35 5.34 4.04 -3.49
CA LEU A 35 4.32 4.36 -4.49
C LEU A 35 3.04 4.79 -3.77
N ILE A 36 2.70 6.08 -3.82
CA ILE A 36 1.47 6.60 -3.22
C ILE A 36 0.27 6.15 -4.07
N ILE A 37 -0.70 5.48 -3.45
CA ILE A 37 -1.91 5.04 -4.12
C ILE A 37 -2.93 6.19 -4.15
N PRO A 38 -3.37 6.65 -5.33
CA PRO A 38 -4.38 7.69 -5.42
C PRO A 38 -5.68 7.29 -4.74
N PRO A 39 -6.38 8.22 -4.06
CA PRO A 39 -7.69 7.95 -3.52
C PRO A 39 -8.68 7.59 -4.64
N GLY A 40 -9.50 6.57 -4.39
CA GLY A 40 -10.46 6.07 -5.39
C GLY A 40 -9.91 4.97 -6.30
N THR A 41 -8.64 4.57 -6.17
CA THR A 41 -8.09 3.40 -6.85
C THR A 41 -8.90 2.14 -6.47
N PRO A 42 -9.45 1.40 -7.45
CA PRO A 42 -10.12 0.13 -7.19
C PRO A 42 -9.25 -0.84 -6.39
N SER A 43 -9.85 -1.53 -5.41
CA SER A 43 -9.09 -2.37 -4.48
C SER A 43 -8.39 -3.55 -5.14
N TYR A 44 -8.94 -4.11 -6.23
CA TYR A 44 -8.31 -5.24 -6.94
C TYR A 44 -6.96 -4.85 -7.53
N ILE A 45 -6.83 -3.64 -8.12
CA ILE A 45 -5.56 -3.14 -8.65
C ILE A 45 -4.50 -3.05 -7.55
N ILE A 46 -4.91 -2.66 -6.33
CA ILE A 46 -3.99 -2.58 -5.18
C ILE A 46 -3.52 -3.98 -4.77
N TYR A 47 -4.40 -4.98 -4.78
CA TYR A 47 -4.02 -6.37 -4.48
C TYR A 47 -3.07 -6.92 -5.54
N ASP A 48 -3.37 -6.70 -6.83
CA ASP A 48 -2.51 -7.15 -7.94
C ASP A 48 -1.11 -6.53 -7.83
N LEU A 49 -1.03 -5.23 -7.52
CA LEU A 49 0.26 -4.55 -7.30
C LEU A 49 1.08 -5.16 -6.15
N VAL A 50 0.43 -5.54 -5.05
CA VAL A 50 1.11 -6.17 -3.91
C VAL A 50 1.58 -7.58 -4.27
N GLU A 51 0.74 -8.36 -4.95
CA GLU A 51 1.02 -9.76 -5.28
C GLU A 51 2.04 -9.92 -6.42
N GLU A 52 1.94 -9.12 -7.49
CA GLU A 52 2.79 -9.24 -8.67
C GLU A 52 4.18 -8.61 -8.49
N PHE A 53 4.27 -7.53 -7.70
CA PHE A 53 5.51 -6.76 -7.52
C PHE A 53 6.15 -6.94 -6.14
N ASP A 54 5.58 -7.78 -5.27
CA ASP A 54 6.07 -8.03 -3.90
C ASP A 54 6.26 -6.73 -3.09
N LEU A 55 5.32 -5.79 -3.24
CA LEU A 55 5.39 -4.49 -2.57
C LEU A 55 4.78 -4.55 -1.16
N GLU A 56 5.42 -3.88 -0.20
CA GLU A 56 4.90 -3.79 1.17
C GLU A 56 3.86 -2.67 1.30
N PRO A 57 2.60 -2.96 1.70
CA PRO A 57 1.62 -1.92 1.98
C PRO A 57 1.93 -1.20 3.30
N VAL A 58 1.98 0.13 3.24
CA VAL A 58 2.30 1.02 4.37
C VAL A 58 1.33 2.21 4.44
N GLU A 59 1.12 2.74 5.65
CA GLU A 59 0.31 3.94 5.88
C GLU A 59 1.19 5.20 5.84
N ARG A 60 0.74 6.25 5.16
CA ARG A 60 1.41 7.56 5.08
C ARG A 60 0.47 8.70 5.41
N LYS A 61 0.91 9.59 6.30
CA LYS A 61 0.24 10.88 6.54
C LYS A 61 0.84 11.92 5.62
N ILE A 62 0.07 12.36 4.64
CA ILE A 62 0.51 13.34 3.64
C ILE A 62 -0.45 14.53 3.67
N ASN A 63 0.10 15.75 3.60
CA ASN A 63 -0.72 16.94 3.44
C ASN A 63 -1.26 16.99 1.99
N VAL A 64 -2.58 16.92 1.84
CA VAL A 64 -3.24 16.92 0.53
C VAL A 64 -3.99 18.25 0.40
N HIS A 65 -3.46 19.17 -0.41
CA HIS A 65 -3.99 20.52 -0.61
C HIS A 65 -5.27 20.56 -1.49
N ILE A 66 -6.29 19.78 -1.16
CA ILE A 66 -7.54 19.68 -1.93
C ILE A 66 -8.70 20.42 -1.23
N VAL A 67 -8.70 20.47 0.11
CA VAL A 67 -9.69 21.20 0.94
C VAL A 67 -8.98 21.60 2.25
N ASP A 68 -9.42 22.66 2.93
CA ASP A 68 -8.95 23.19 4.24
C ASP A 68 -8.99 22.16 5.40
N THR A 69 -8.38 20.98 5.23
CA THR A 69 -8.25 19.97 6.27
C THR A 69 -6.89 19.32 6.12
N ASP A 70 -6.06 19.65 7.09
CA ASP A 70 -4.72 19.18 7.37
C ASP A 70 -4.63 17.65 7.33
N GLU A 71 -3.75 17.16 6.46
CA GLU A 71 -3.29 15.77 6.40
C GLU A 71 -4.34 14.68 6.09
N ARG A 72 -3.94 13.70 5.28
CA ARG A 72 -4.72 12.50 4.98
C ARG A 72 -3.86 11.27 5.20
N GLU A 73 -4.48 10.25 5.78
CA GLU A 73 -3.93 8.90 5.81
C GLU A 73 -4.14 8.27 4.44
N LEU A 74 -3.04 8.01 3.74
CA LEU A 74 -2.98 7.38 2.44
C LEU A 74 -2.29 6.03 2.55
N ILE A 75 -2.65 5.14 1.63
CA ILE A 75 -1.93 3.88 1.42
C ILE A 75 -0.78 4.16 0.46
N ALA A 76 0.39 3.63 0.78
CA ALA A 76 1.50 3.56 -0.14
C ALA A 76 2.03 2.12 -0.23
N LEU A 77 2.65 1.78 -1.33
CA LEU A 77 3.27 0.48 -1.56
C LEU A 77 4.79 0.68 -1.67
N ARG A 78 5.54 0.08 -0.74
CA ARG A 78 6.99 0.26 -0.63
C ARG A 78 7.76 -0.85 -1.34
N GLY A 79 8.80 -0.48 -2.07
CA GLY A 79 9.76 -1.40 -2.65
C GLY A 79 11.05 -0.71 -3.08
N THR A 80 11.89 -1.41 -3.84
CA THR A 80 13.06 -0.79 -4.49
C THR A 80 12.61 0.13 -5.63
N LEU A 81 13.46 1.09 -6.01
CA LEU A 81 13.12 2.06 -7.07
C LEU A 81 12.68 1.40 -8.37
N GLU A 82 13.39 0.37 -8.82
CA GLU A 82 13.10 -0.34 -10.08
C GLU A 82 11.71 -0.98 -10.04
N VAL A 83 11.38 -1.68 -8.95
CA VAL A 83 10.09 -2.34 -8.75
C VAL A 83 8.97 -1.31 -8.66
N VAL A 84 9.17 -0.24 -7.89
CA VAL A 84 8.20 0.84 -7.73
C VAL A 84 7.89 1.53 -9.07
N GLN A 85 8.89 1.77 -9.91
CA GLN A 85 8.69 2.36 -11.24
C GLN A 85 7.96 1.42 -12.20
N ALA A 86 8.20 0.11 -12.12
CA ALA A 86 7.46 -0.87 -12.90
C ALA A 86 5.98 -0.93 -12.46
N ALA A 87 5.76 -0.96 -11.15
CA ALA A 87 4.44 -0.94 -10.53
C ALA A 87 3.66 0.35 -10.82
N GLU A 88 4.31 1.52 -10.84
CA GLU A 88 3.69 2.80 -11.20
C GLU A 88 3.12 2.76 -12.63
N LYS A 89 3.87 2.20 -13.58
CA LYS A 89 3.42 2.05 -14.98
C LYS A 89 2.20 1.14 -15.06
N PHE A 90 2.25 -0.01 -14.39
CA PHE A 90 1.13 -0.95 -14.32
C PHE A 90 -0.12 -0.29 -13.71
N LEU A 91 0.02 0.39 -12.57
CA LEU A 91 -1.05 1.13 -11.91
C LEU A 91 -1.71 2.13 -12.86
N HIS A 92 -0.92 2.89 -13.61
CA HIS A 92 -1.44 3.87 -14.56
C HIS A 92 -2.23 3.21 -15.70
N GLU A 93 -1.74 2.10 -16.25
CA GLU A 93 -2.39 1.36 -17.33
C GLU A 93 -3.73 0.76 -16.87
N GLU A 94 -3.75 0.12 -15.70
CA GLU A 94 -4.97 -0.46 -15.13
C GLU A 94 -6.02 0.61 -14.77
N LEU A 95 -5.59 1.74 -14.18
CA LEU A 95 -6.48 2.86 -13.90
C LEU A 95 -7.07 3.44 -15.19
N LYS A 96 -6.27 3.55 -16.25
CA LYS A 96 -6.76 4.03 -17.54
C LYS A 96 -7.78 3.06 -18.14
N ALA A 97 -7.50 1.76 -18.12
CA ALA A 97 -8.42 0.74 -18.58
C ALA A 97 -9.75 0.77 -17.81
N TRP A 98 -9.69 0.98 -16.48
CA TRP A 98 -10.87 1.11 -15.63
C TRP A 98 -11.71 2.36 -15.94
N ILE A 99 -11.09 3.49 -16.28
CA ILE A 99 -11.82 4.71 -16.68
C ILE A 99 -12.50 4.53 -18.05
N GLU A 100 -11.88 3.75 -18.94
CA GLU A 100 -12.36 3.52 -20.31
C GLU A 100 -13.41 2.38 -20.41
N SER A 101 -13.67 1.64 -19.33
CA SER A 101 -14.66 0.54 -19.27
C SER A 101 -16.08 1.01 -18.96
#